data_AF-A0A414S543-F1
#
_entry.id   AF-A0A414S543-F1
#
_cell.length_a   1.000
_cell.length_b   1.000
_cell.length_c   1.000
_cell.angle_alpha   90.00
_cell.angle_beta   90.00
_cell.angle_gamma   90.00
#
_symmetry.space_group_name_H-M   'P 1'
#
loop_
_entity.id
_entity.type
_entity.pdbx_description
1 polymer ?
#
loop_
_entity_poly.entity_id
_entity_poly.type
_entity_poly.pdbx_seq_one_letter_code
_entity_poly.pdbx_strand_id
1 'polypeptide(L)'
;MNEYVVNYLKKDIEGYYFDKRNNEYKLKGVCCSFDRTRKDKALKQAKLEPVSFVKVYSYVNEFLELVREENGFTEKNIKIDTIKLDGKEHIIIDNGILVRDNNWSSSHWNGKTYDRYDKKYDVIKEKFDLERVSDVLWLKFTDKGHLAVVAKSCDINWDSKQSCGLLVQEIGESFDTSFAFVFPLTRQMIRTKAEPNSFYRKYSSEELECAVGNYLISKGVPIIDYFSHMGYKYDILAENM
;
A
#
# COMPACT_ATOMS: atom_id res chain seq x y z
N MET A 1 -22.50 -14.78 -0.50
CA MET A 1 -21.57 -13.80 0.10
C MET A 1 -20.88 -13.12 -1.06
N ASN A 2 -20.98 -11.79 -1.18
CA ASN A 2 -20.17 -11.08 -2.16
C ASN A 2 -18.77 -10.95 -1.58
N GLU A 3 -17.85 -11.80 -2.04
CA GLU A 3 -16.43 -11.72 -1.65
C GLU A 3 -15.70 -10.77 -2.60
N TYR A 4 -16.04 -9.48 -2.51
CA TYR A 4 -15.49 -8.47 -3.40
C TYR A 4 -13.97 -8.38 -3.28
N VAL A 5 -13.46 -8.46 -2.06
CA VAL A 5 -12.03 -8.31 -1.75
C VAL A 5 -11.20 -9.52 -2.18
N VAL A 6 -11.76 -10.74 -2.06
CA VAL A 6 -11.04 -11.99 -2.38
C VAL A 6 -10.57 -12.02 -3.83
N ASN A 7 -11.37 -11.48 -4.75
CA ASN A 7 -11.03 -11.35 -6.17
C ASN A 7 -9.75 -10.53 -6.42
N TYR A 8 -9.35 -9.69 -5.47
CA TYR A 8 -8.17 -8.84 -5.57
C TYR A 8 -6.99 -9.34 -4.73
N LEU A 9 -7.08 -10.50 -4.08
CA LEU A 9 -5.96 -11.09 -3.33
C LEU A 9 -4.98 -11.89 -4.20
N LYS A 10 -5.32 -12.12 -5.47
CA LYS A 10 -4.50 -12.92 -6.39
C LYS A 10 -3.15 -12.23 -6.67
N LYS A 11 -2.06 -12.94 -6.37
CA LYS A 11 -0.69 -12.50 -6.68
C LYS A 11 -0.32 -12.91 -8.11
N ASP A 12 0.54 -12.12 -8.75
CA ASP A 12 1.08 -12.40 -10.07
C ASP A 12 2.42 -13.13 -9.96
N ILE A 13 2.43 -14.42 -10.27
CA ILE A 13 3.60 -15.30 -10.16
C ILE A 13 4.79 -14.80 -10.99
N GLU A 14 4.57 -14.00 -12.04
CA GLU A 14 5.65 -13.43 -12.87
C GLU A 14 6.65 -12.63 -12.02
N GLY A 15 6.15 -11.98 -10.96
CA GLY A 15 6.95 -11.18 -10.03
C GLY A 15 7.88 -11.99 -9.12
N TYR A 16 7.80 -13.32 -9.12
CA TYR A 16 8.45 -14.19 -8.14
C TYR A 16 9.44 -15.16 -8.80
N TYR A 17 10.46 -15.56 -8.03
CA TYR A 17 11.38 -16.65 -8.38
C TYR A 17 11.34 -17.73 -7.30
N PHE A 18 11.63 -18.97 -7.68
CA PHE A 18 11.70 -20.08 -6.74
C PHE A 18 13.07 -20.14 -6.05
N ASP A 19 13.11 -19.86 -4.75
CA ASP A 19 14.29 -19.99 -3.91
C ASP A 19 14.45 -21.45 -3.45
N LYS A 20 15.22 -22.21 -4.22
CA LYS A 20 15.51 -23.63 -3.94
C LYS A 20 16.11 -23.88 -2.54
N ARG A 21 16.81 -22.91 -1.95
CA ARG A 21 17.44 -23.09 -0.63
C ARG A 21 16.42 -23.12 0.48
N ASN A 22 15.39 -22.29 0.38
CA ASN A 22 14.35 -22.14 1.38
C ASN A 22 13.03 -22.82 0.98
N ASN A 23 12.99 -23.46 -0.20
CA ASN A 23 11.81 -24.13 -0.77
C ASN A 23 10.57 -23.22 -0.81
N GLU A 24 10.76 -21.96 -1.20
CA GLU A 24 9.69 -20.95 -1.23
C GLU A 24 9.84 -20.02 -2.44
N TYR A 25 8.75 -19.41 -2.87
CA TYR A 25 8.77 -18.35 -3.89
C TYR A 25 8.99 -16.98 -3.24
N LYS A 26 9.93 -16.20 -3.78
CA LYS A 26 10.29 -14.87 -3.30
C LYS A 26 10.15 -13.83 -4.40
N LEU A 27 9.75 -12.62 -4.00
CA LEU A 27 9.66 -11.49 -4.92
C LEU A 27 11.03 -11.24 -5.54
N LYS A 28 11.06 -11.09 -6.86
CA LYS A 28 12.27 -10.78 -7.61
C LYS A 28 12.86 -9.44 -7.16
N GLY A 29 14.17 -9.40 -7.00
CA GLY A 29 14.89 -8.18 -6.63
C GLY A 29 15.03 -7.22 -7.81
N VAL A 30 15.12 -5.92 -7.54
CA VAL A 30 15.36 -4.88 -8.58
C VAL A 30 16.86 -4.74 -8.88
N CYS A 31 17.73 -5.09 -7.94
CA CYS A 31 19.19 -4.94 -8.08
C CYS A 31 19.86 -6.07 -8.88
N CYS A 32 19.13 -7.12 -9.24
CA CYS A 32 19.70 -8.23 -10.01
C CYS A 32 19.88 -7.82 -11.48
N SER A 33 21.11 -7.84 -12.00
CA SER A 33 21.38 -7.45 -13.39
C SER A 33 20.79 -8.41 -14.43
N PHE A 34 20.63 -9.69 -14.07
CA PHE A 34 20.12 -10.73 -14.97
C PHE A 34 18.59 -10.81 -14.98
N ASP A 35 17.92 -10.43 -13.89
CA ASP A 35 16.47 -10.43 -13.79
C ASP A 35 15.92 -9.02 -13.97
N ARG A 36 15.40 -8.74 -15.17
CA ARG A 36 14.80 -7.46 -15.53
C ARG A 36 13.28 -7.43 -15.37
N THR A 37 12.65 -8.48 -14.84
CA THR A 37 11.18 -8.61 -14.83
C THR A 37 10.49 -7.36 -14.26
N ARG A 38 10.91 -6.89 -13.08
CA ARG A 38 10.31 -5.71 -12.43
C ARG A 38 10.63 -4.42 -13.18
N LYS A 39 11.84 -4.28 -13.72
CA LYS A 39 12.27 -3.11 -14.52
C LYS A 39 11.49 -3.01 -15.83
N ASP A 40 11.36 -4.12 -16.53
CA ASP A 40 10.63 -4.19 -17.79
C ASP A 40 9.12 -3.97 -17.58
N LYS A 41 8.56 -4.46 -16.46
CA LYS A 41 7.18 -4.14 -16.07
C LYS A 41 7.01 -2.65 -15.74
N ALA A 42 7.93 -2.03 -14.99
CA ALA A 42 7.92 -0.60 -14.73
C ALA A 42 7.95 0.22 -16.04
N LEU A 43 8.82 -0.14 -16.99
CA LEU A 43 8.89 0.48 -18.33
C LEU A 43 7.59 0.30 -19.12
N LYS A 44 6.90 -0.84 -18.99
CA LYS A 44 5.58 -1.04 -19.61
C LYS A 44 4.51 -0.17 -18.95
N GLN A 45 4.53 -0.03 -17.63
CA GLN A 45 3.55 0.76 -16.87
C GLN A 45 3.73 2.26 -17.12
N ALA A 46 4.98 2.75 -17.24
CA ALA A 46 5.28 4.15 -17.55
C ALA A 46 4.80 4.59 -18.95
N LYS A 47 4.59 3.66 -19.88
CA LYS A 47 4.03 3.95 -21.21
C LYS A 47 2.52 4.18 -21.20
N LEU A 48 1.84 3.83 -20.12
CA LEU A 48 0.41 4.06 -19.96
C LEU A 48 0.19 5.47 -19.40
N GLU A 49 -0.90 6.11 -19.82
CA GLU A 49 -1.27 7.44 -19.32
C GLU A 49 -1.55 7.40 -17.81
N PRO A 50 -1.00 8.33 -17.01
CA PRO A 50 -1.24 8.38 -15.59
C PRO A 50 -2.71 8.71 -15.29
N VAL A 51 -3.24 8.11 -14.24
CA VAL A 51 -4.59 8.41 -13.74
C VAL A 51 -4.51 9.55 -12.72
N SER A 52 -5.39 10.55 -12.85
CA SER A 52 -5.42 11.71 -11.97
C SER A 52 -5.44 11.33 -10.48
N PHE A 53 -4.70 12.08 -9.65
CA PHE A 53 -4.59 11.84 -8.20
C PHE A 53 -5.95 11.71 -7.50
N VAL A 54 -6.93 12.54 -7.89
CA VAL A 54 -8.30 12.50 -7.33
C VAL A 54 -8.98 11.16 -7.59
N LYS A 55 -8.84 10.60 -8.80
CA LYS A 55 -9.40 9.29 -9.15
C LYS A 55 -8.72 8.16 -8.39
N VAL A 56 -7.38 8.19 -8.29
CA VAL A 56 -6.64 7.19 -7.51
C VAL A 56 -7.11 7.22 -6.05
N TYR A 57 -7.18 8.41 -5.45
CA TYR A 57 -7.68 8.60 -4.09
C TYR A 57 -9.11 8.09 -3.91
N SER A 58 -10.01 8.40 -4.86
CA SER A 58 -11.41 7.94 -4.79
C SER A 58 -11.53 6.43 -4.94
N TYR A 59 -10.70 5.78 -5.77
CA TYR A 59 -10.73 4.32 -5.91
C TYR A 59 -10.25 3.60 -4.66
N VAL A 60 -9.24 4.14 -3.96
CA VAL A 60 -8.82 3.58 -2.67
C VAL A 60 -9.94 3.72 -1.63
N ASN A 61 -10.57 4.90 -1.53
CA ASN A 61 -11.72 5.08 -0.63
C ASN A 61 -12.90 4.15 -1.00
N GLU A 62 -13.25 4.06 -2.28
CA GLU A 62 -14.27 3.13 -2.79
C GLU A 62 -13.99 1.70 -2.33
N PHE A 63 -12.74 1.25 -2.50
CA PHE A 63 -12.35 -0.10 -2.08
C PHE A 63 -12.42 -0.31 -0.57
N LEU A 64 -11.93 0.64 0.22
CA LEU A 64 -11.97 0.53 1.68
C LEU A 64 -13.41 0.57 2.23
N GLU A 65 -14.32 1.29 1.57
CA GLU A 65 -15.75 1.24 1.90
C GLU A 65 -16.34 -0.15 1.59
N LEU A 66 -15.99 -0.77 0.45
CA LEU A 66 -16.41 -2.15 0.15
C LEU A 66 -15.93 -3.14 1.22
N VAL A 67 -14.69 -2.98 1.71
CA VAL A 67 -14.14 -3.79 2.81
C VAL A 67 -14.95 -3.59 4.09
N ARG A 68 -15.29 -2.34 4.44
CA ARG A 68 -16.11 -2.02 5.62
C ARG A 68 -17.50 -2.64 5.52
N GLU A 69 -18.16 -2.50 4.37
CA GLU A 69 -19.47 -3.10 4.11
C GLU A 69 -19.42 -4.63 4.21
N GLU A 70 -18.39 -5.28 3.67
CA GLU A 70 -18.20 -6.74 3.75
C GLU A 70 -17.96 -7.22 5.20
N ASN A 71 -17.35 -6.39 6.05
CA ASN A 71 -17.18 -6.62 7.48
C ASN A 71 -18.43 -6.23 8.32
N GLY A 72 -19.53 -5.82 7.68
CA GLY A 72 -20.81 -5.49 8.34
C GLY A 72 -20.98 -4.03 8.79
N PHE A 73 -20.07 -3.13 8.41
CA PHE A 73 -20.17 -1.70 8.68
C PHE A 73 -20.80 -0.98 7.49
N THR A 74 -22.14 -0.92 7.44
CA THR A 74 -22.90 -0.40 6.30
C THR A 74 -23.10 1.13 6.31
N GLU A 75 -22.79 1.80 7.42
CA GLU A 75 -22.78 3.25 7.48
C GLU A 75 -21.60 3.81 6.68
N LYS A 76 -21.91 4.59 5.64
CA LYS A 76 -20.90 5.23 4.81
C LYS A 76 -20.02 6.16 5.64
N ASN A 77 -18.70 6.03 5.50
CA ASN A 77 -17.76 6.96 6.12
C ASN A 77 -17.60 8.18 5.21
N ILE A 78 -18.46 9.17 5.39
CA ILE A 78 -18.36 10.47 4.72
C ILE A 78 -17.80 11.46 5.73
N LYS A 79 -16.55 11.87 5.55
CA LYS A 79 -15.87 12.71 6.54
C LYS A 79 -14.97 13.73 5.88
N ILE A 80 -15.06 14.98 6.34
CA ILE A 80 -14.05 16.01 6.09
C ILE A 80 -13.61 16.54 7.46
N ASP A 81 -12.33 16.42 7.76
CA ASP A 81 -11.73 16.79 9.04
C ASP A 81 -10.27 17.17 8.81
N THR A 82 -9.57 17.56 9.87
CA THR A 82 -8.14 17.83 9.83
C THR A 82 -7.36 17.02 10.86
N ILE A 83 -6.07 16.86 10.57
CA ILE A 83 -5.07 16.28 11.46
C ILE A 83 -3.83 17.15 11.43
N LYS A 84 -3.21 17.37 12.61
CA LYS A 84 -1.94 18.08 12.71
C LYS A 84 -0.79 17.10 12.76
N LEU A 85 0.10 17.15 11.79
CA LEU A 85 1.34 16.36 11.76
C LEU A 85 2.50 17.35 11.77
N ASP A 86 3.44 17.19 12.71
CA ASP A 86 4.53 18.15 12.95
C ASP A 86 4.09 19.61 13.06
N GLY A 87 2.92 19.83 13.67
CA GLY A 87 2.31 21.15 13.85
C GLY A 87 1.63 21.74 12.62
N LYS A 88 1.73 21.09 11.45
CA LYS A 88 1.06 21.51 10.21
C LYS A 88 -0.25 20.78 10.01
N GLU A 89 -1.24 21.50 9.46
CA GLU A 89 -2.58 20.95 9.23
C GLU A 89 -2.65 20.19 7.90
N HIS A 90 -3.28 19.02 7.93
CA HIS A 90 -3.55 18.15 6.79
C HIS A 90 -5.02 17.78 6.75
N ILE A 91 -5.52 17.48 5.55
CA ILE A 91 -6.94 17.23 5.32
C ILE A 91 -7.19 15.72 5.38
N ILE A 92 -8.21 15.34 6.12
CA ILE A 92 -8.82 14.00 6.09
C ILE A 92 -10.04 14.07 5.18
N ILE A 93 -10.13 13.14 4.23
CA ILE A 93 -11.30 12.95 3.39
C ILE A 93 -11.66 11.45 3.46
N ASP A 94 -12.83 11.15 4.01
CA ASP A 94 -13.36 9.81 4.22
C ASP A 94 -12.38 8.93 5.02
N ASN A 95 -11.78 7.91 4.37
CA ASN A 95 -10.83 6.99 5.00
C ASN A 95 -9.36 7.43 4.84
N GLY A 96 -9.08 8.49 4.10
CA GLY A 96 -7.72 8.88 3.75
C GLY A 96 -7.30 10.22 4.33
N ILE A 97 -6.00 10.45 4.28
CA ILE A 97 -5.32 11.69 4.65
C ILE A 97 -4.52 12.17 3.45
N LEU A 98 -4.68 13.44 3.08
CA LEU A 98 -3.79 14.12 2.14
C LEU A 98 -2.65 14.79 2.92
N VAL A 99 -1.51 14.11 3.00
CA VAL A 99 -0.31 14.63 3.66
C VAL A 99 0.48 15.46 2.66
N ARG A 100 0.76 16.74 2.97
CA ARG A 100 1.43 17.71 2.06
C ARG A 100 2.82 18.13 2.53
N ASP A 101 3.34 17.50 3.59
CA ASP A 101 4.64 17.80 4.17
C ASP A 101 5.39 16.50 4.44
N ASN A 102 6.13 16.06 3.44
CA ASN A 102 6.65 14.69 3.34
C ASN A 102 8.04 14.51 3.93
N ASN A 103 8.30 15.13 5.08
CA ASN A 103 9.52 14.87 5.83
C ASN A 103 9.28 13.76 6.85
N TRP A 104 9.58 12.52 6.45
CA TRP A 104 9.42 11.34 7.30
C TRP A 104 10.78 10.82 7.77
N SER A 105 10.90 10.62 9.07
CA SER A 105 12.08 10.03 9.70
C SER A 105 12.19 8.56 9.33
N SER A 106 13.43 8.08 9.14
CA SER A 106 13.66 6.68 8.79
C SER A 106 13.21 5.73 9.90
N SER A 107 12.49 4.70 9.50
CA SER A 107 12.09 3.64 10.42
C SER A 107 13.16 2.56 10.54
N HIS A 108 13.00 1.69 11.52
CA HIS A 108 13.80 0.48 11.69
C HIS A 108 12.90 -0.65 12.16
N TRP A 109 13.00 -1.79 11.45
CA TRP A 109 12.31 -3.03 11.79
C TRP A 109 13.31 -4.02 12.36
N ASN A 110 13.09 -4.47 13.60
CA ASN A 110 14.01 -5.38 14.31
C ASN A 110 13.72 -6.88 14.06
N GLY A 111 12.89 -7.21 13.07
CA GLY A 111 12.44 -8.58 12.80
C GLY A 111 11.09 -8.92 13.42
N LYS A 112 10.61 -8.14 14.42
CA LYS A 112 9.34 -8.40 15.13
C LYS A 112 8.41 -7.19 15.18
N THR A 113 8.97 -5.99 15.33
CA THR A 113 8.22 -4.73 15.39
C THR A 113 9.10 -3.59 14.87
N TYR A 114 8.49 -2.44 14.60
CA TYR A 114 9.25 -1.20 14.50
C TYR A 114 9.63 -0.75 15.90
N ASP A 115 10.93 -0.55 16.13
CA ASP A 115 11.48 0.07 17.35
C ASP A 115 11.89 1.53 17.12
N ARG A 116 12.01 1.95 15.86
CA ARG A 116 12.12 3.35 15.44
C ARG A 116 11.19 3.61 14.27
N TYR A 117 10.47 4.71 14.33
CA TYR A 117 9.60 5.23 13.28
C TYR A 117 9.30 6.70 13.56
N ASP A 118 8.70 7.38 12.59
CA ASP A 118 8.32 8.78 12.72
C ASP A 118 7.10 8.95 13.65
N LYS A 119 7.12 9.96 14.54
CA LYS A 119 6.03 10.23 15.49
C LYS A 119 4.70 10.57 14.85
N LYS A 120 4.69 10.96 13.56
CA LYS A 120 3.44 11.14 12.80
C LYS A 120 2.58 9.88 12.80
N TYR A 121 3.17 8.69 12.85
CA TYR A 121 2.40 7.44 12.95
C TYR A 121 1.69 7.29 14.30
N ASP A 122 2.23 7.83 15.39
CA ASP A 122 1.55 7.85 16.70
C ASP A 122 0.32 8.76 16.65
N VAL A 123 0.47 9.96 16.06
CA VAL A 123 -0.65 10.91 15.90
C VAL A 123 -1.76 10.31 15.04
N ILE A 124 -1.40 9.64 13.94
CA ILE A 124 -2.37 8.93 13.09
C ILE A 124 -3.04 7.80 13.87
N LYS A 125 -2.28 7.00 14.62
CA LYS A 125 -2.81 5.93 15.46
C LYS A 125 -3.81 6.45 16.48
N GLU A 126 -3.51 7.55 17.17
CA GLU A 126 -4.41 8.16 18.15
C GLU A 126 -5.67 8.74 17.50
N LYS A 127 -5.53 9.49 16.40
CA LYS A 127 -6.67 10.13 15.70
C LYS A 127 -7.67 9.12 15.14
N PHE A 128 -7.19 7.95 14.70
CA PHE A 128 -8.01 6.93 14.04
C PHE A 128 -8.24 5.67 14.90
N ASP A 129 -7.79 5.68 16.15
CA ASP A 129 -7.89 4.55 17.08
C ASP A 129 -7.37 3.24 16.47
N LEU A 130 -6.16 3.32 15.90
CA LEU A 130 -5.49 2.16 15.32
C LEU A 130 -4.89 1.28 16.42
N GLU A 131 -4.88 -0.03 16.20
CA GLU A 131 -4.21 -0.94 17.14
C GLU A 131 -2.69 -0.77 17.08
N ARG A 132 -2.13 -0.65 15.87
CA ARG A 132 -0.69 -0.46 15.65
C ARG A 132 -0.43 0.75 14.76
N VAL A 133 0.71 1.39 15.01
CA VAL A 133 1.24 2.48 14.16
C VAL A 133 1.45 2.03 12.71
N SER A 134 1.68 0.73 12.50
CA SER A 134 1.88 0.11 11.18
C SER A 134 0.59 -0.20 10.42
N ASP A 135 -0.58 0.00 11.02
CA ASP A 135 -1.87 -0.28 10.39
C ASP A 135 -2.29 0.89 9.49
N VAL A 136 -1.45 1.17 8.50
CA VAL A 136 -1.61 2.23 7.52
C VAL A 136 -1.28 1.69 6.12
N LEU A 137 -2.05 2.09 5.12
CA LEU A 137 -1.66 2.06 3.71
C LEU A 137 -1.19 3.45 3.30
N TRP A 138 -0.29 3.51 2.33
CA TRP A 138 0.15 4.77 1.78
C TRP A 138 0.56 4.65 0.31
N LEU A 139 0.39 5.75 -0.41
CA LEU A 139 0.67 5.85 -1.84
C LEU A 139 1.51 7.09 -2.08
N LYS A 140 2.49 6.96 -2.98
CA LYS A 140 3.30 8.08 -3.48
C LYS A 140 3.39 8.03 -5.01
N PHE A 141 3.68 9.18 -5.60
CA PHE A 141 3.59 9.40 -7.04
C PHE A 141 4.92 9.85 -7.62
N THR A 142 5.04 9.77 -8.94
CA THR A 142 6.12 10.40 -9.69
C THR A 142 5.79 11.85 -10.02
N ASP A 143 6.79 12.63 -10.41
CA ASP A 143 6.65 14.01 -10.87
C ASP A 143 5.89 14.13 -12.22
N LYS A 144 5.66 13.00 -12.90
CA LYS A 144 4.81 12.87 -14.11
C LYS A 144 3.39 12.40 -13.80
N GLY A 145 3.08 12.10 -12.54
CA GLY A 145 1.75 11.75 -12.08
C GLY A 145 1.44 10.26 -12.06
N HIS A 146 2.38 9.38 -12.42
CA HIS A 146 2.21 7.93 -12.26
C HIS A 146 2.17 7.55 -10.79
N LEU A 147 1.36 6.55 -10.44
CA LEU A 147 1.40 5.95 -9.12
C LEU A 147 2.68 5.13 -8.99
N ALA A 148 3.58 5.56 -8.10
CA ALA A 148 4.89 4.92 -7.98
C ALA A 148 4.77 3.59 -7.21
N VAL A 149 3.99 3.57 -6.13
CA VAL A 149 3.81 2.38 -5.28
C VAL A 149 2.55 2.47 -4.44
N VAL A 150 1.93 1.31 -4.19
CA VAL A 150 0.99 1.07 -3.08
C VAL A 150 1.74 0.28 -2.03
N ALA A 151 1.82 0.82 -0.82
CA ALA A 151 2.57 0.19 0.26
C ALA A 151 1.84 0.29 1.59
N LYS A 152 2.29 -0.49 2.57
CA LYS A 152 1.79 -0.43 3.95
C LYS A 152 2.87 -0.06 4.97
N SER A 153 2.45 0.10 6.21
CA SER A 153 3.33 0.15 7.39
C SER A 153 4.18 1.42 7.52
N CYS A 154 5.04 1.46 8.54
CA CYS A 154 5.82 2.61 8.93
C CYS A 154 7.08 2.81 8.07
N ASP A 155 6.96 2.90 6.75
CA ASP A 155 8.12 3.07 5.84
C ASP A 155 7.87 4.07 4.71
N ILE A 156 7.11 5.14 4.98
CA ILE A 156 6.93 6.22 4.02
C ILE A 156 8.27 6.94 3.85
N ASN A 157 8.81 6.89 2.63
CA ASN A 157 10.07 7.55 2.29
C ASN A 157 10.16 7.82 0.77
N TRP A 158 11.14 8.64 0.37
CA TRP A 158 11.46 8.98 -1.02
C TRP A 158 12.88 8.54 -1.41
N ASP A 159 13.43 7.51 -0.76
CA ASP A 159 14.79 7.05 -1.01
C ASP A 159 14.90 6.41 -2.40
N SER A 160 15.67 7.06 -3.27
CA SER A 160 15.90 6.62 -4.65
C SER A 160 16.75 5.35 -4.73
N LYS A 161 17.38 4.91 -3.63
CA LYS A 161 18.19 3.69 -3.57
C LYS A 161 17.39 2.44 -3.19
N GLN A 162 16.16 2.59 -2.70
CA GLN A 162 15.27 1.47 -2.45
C GLN A 162 14.61 0.95 -3.73
N SER A 163 14.03 -0.25 -3.68
CA SER A 163 13.45 -0.94 -4.86
C SER A 163 12.54 -0.04 -5.72
N CYS A 164 11.54 0.61 -5.10
CA CYS A 164 10.64 1.54 -5.80
C CYS A 164 11.39 2.74 -6.40
N GLY A 165 12.36 3.29 -5.67
CA GLY A 165 13.21 4.40 -6.13
C GLY A 165 14.05 4.03 -7.37
N LEU A 166 14.63 2.83 -7.37
CA LEU A 166 15.38 2.32 -8.52
C LEU A 166 14.48 2.12 -9.75
N LEU A 167 13.23 1.70 -9.56
CA LEU A 167 12.27 1.56 -10.66
C LEU A 167 11.83 2.91 -11.22
N VAL A 168 11.60 3.91 -10.37
CA VAL A 168 11.31 5.29 -10.80
C VAL A 168 12.48 5.89 -11.58
N GLN A 169 13.72 5.63 -11.14
CA GLN A 169 14.91 6.04 -11.90
C GLN A 169 15.04 5.29 -13.24
N GLU A 170 14.73 3.99 -13.28
CA GLU A 170 14.80 3.18 -14.51
C GLU A 170 13.87 3.71 -15.61
N ILE A 171 12.70 4.25 -15.24
CA ILE A 171 11.75 4.86 -16.20
C ILE A 171 12.09 6.33 -16.54
N GLY A 172 13.14 6.90 -15.93
CA GLY A 172 13.58 8.27 -16.20
C GLY A 172 12.75 9.36 -15.51
N GLU A 173 12.02 9.01 -14.45
CA GLU A 173 11.19 9.95 -13.69
C GLU A 173 11.80 10.25 -12.31
N SER A 174 11.21 11.22 -11.61
CA SER A 174 11.52 11.51 -10.20
C SER A 174 10.27 11.33 -9.34
N PHE A 175 10.43 11.23 -8.03
CA PHE A 175 9.26 11.22 -7.16
C PHE A 175 8.66 12.62 -7.00
N ASP A 176 7.33 12.70 -6.94
CA ASP A 176 6.65 13.87 -6.37
C ASP A 176 6.75 13.82 -4.84
N THR A 177 7.45 14.79 -4.27
CA THR A 177 7.65 14.92 -2.82
C THR A 177 6.64 15.87 -2.17
N SER A 178 5.74 16.48 -2.94
CA SER A 178 4.83 17.50 -2.42
C SER A 178 3.64 16.92 -1.64
N PHE A 179 3.26 15.66 -1.88
CA PHE A 179 2.23 14.98 -1.10
C PHE A 179 2.36 13.45 -1.08
N ALA A 180 1.67 12.82 -0.14
CA ALA A 180 1.43 11.39 -0.10
C ALA A 180 -0.02 11.16 0.36
N PHE A 181 -0.61 10.05 -0.09
CA PHE A 181 -1.87 9.59 0.47
C PHE A 181 -1.57 8.61 1.58
N VAL A 182 -2.23 8.77 2.72
CA VAL A 182 -2.14 7.85 3.84
C VAL A 182 -3.54 7.42 4.23
N PHE A 183 -3.79 6.12 4.31
CA PHE A 183 -5.08 5.53 4.65
C PHE A 183 -4.94 4.71 5.93
N PRO A 184 -5.40 5.23 7.07
CA PRO A 184 -5.47 4.49 8.32
C PRO A 184 -6.37 3.26 8.20
N LEU A 185 -5.83 2.08 8.51
CA LEU A 185 -6.56 0.82 8.45
C LEU A 185 -7.19 0.54 9.81
N THR A 186 -8.40 1.04 9.99
CA THR A 186 -9.10 0.93 11.27
C THR A 186 -9.55 -0.50 11.57
N ARG A 187 -10.01 -0.72 12.80
CA ARG A 187 -10.69 -1.95 13.22
C ARG A 187 -11.96 -2.29 12.42
N GLN A 188 -12.46 -1.39 11.57
CA GLN A 188 -13.58 -1.71 10.68
C GLN A 188 -13.13 -2.42 9.39
N MET A 189 -11.83 -2.41 9.10
CA MET A 189 -11.26 -2.91 7.86
C MET A 189 -10.40 -4.16 8.06
N ILE A 190 -9.55 -4.17 9.10
CA ILE A 190 -8.56 -5.23 9.32
C ILE A 190 -8.72 -5.95 10.66
N ARG A 191 -8.25 -7.20 10.69
CA ARG A 191 -8.03 -8.01 11.89
C ARG A 191 -7.06 -7.33 12.83
N THR A 192 -7.32 -7.47 14.13
CA THR A 192 -6.46 -6.97 15.19
C THR A 192 -5.59 -8.10 15.76
N LYS A 193 -4.47 -7.79 16.42
CA LYS A 193 -3.70 -8.76 17.22
C LYS A 193 -4.52 -9.33 18.36
N ALA A 194 -5.39 -8.51 18.96
CA ALA A 194 -6.33 -8.98 19.97
C ALA A 194 -7.35 -9.98 19.40
N GLU A 195 -7.70 -9.87 18.12
CA GLU A 195 -8.71 -10.71 17.46
C GLU A 195 -8.21 -11.22 16.09
N PRO A 196 -7.16 -12.07 16.06
CA PRO A 196 -6.51 -12.50 14.81
C PRO A 196 -7.38 -13.45 13.98
N ASN A 197 -8.42 -14.03 14.60
CA ASN A 197 -9.42 -14.89 13.98
C ASN A 197 -10.82 -14.24 14.05
N SER A 198 -10.89 -12.90 14.05
CA SER A 198 -12.17 -12.19 14.10
C SER A 198 -13.11 -12.69 13.00
N PHE A 199 -14.29 -13.15 13.39
CA PHE A 199 -15.32 -13.55 12.43
C PHE A 199 -15.82 -12.36 11.60
N TYR A 200 -15.82 -11.17 12.20
CA TYR A 200 -16.34 -9.95 11.59
C TYR A 200 -15.29 -9.17 10.78
N ARG A 201 -13.99 -9.48 10.94
CA ARG A 201 -12.90 -8.77 10.24
C ARG A 201 -12.05 -9.80 9.51
N LYS A 202 -12.11 -9.78 8.18
CA LYS A 202 -11.53 -10.87 7.39
C LYS A 202 -10.07 -10.65 7.02
N TYR A 203 -9.64 -9.40 6.85
CA TYR A 203 -8.37 -9.08 6.17
C TYR A 203 -7.27 -8.58 7.11
N SER A 204 -6.03 -8.81 6.75
CA SER A 204 -4.84 -8.22 7.33
C SER A 204 -4.43 -6.98 6.54
N SER A 205 -3.51 -6.18 7.06
CA SER A 205 -2.95 -5.05 6.31
C SER A 205 -2.18 -5.47 5.06
N GLU A 206 -1.57 -6.66 5.06
CA GLU A 206 -0.90 -7.24 3.89
C GLU A 206 -1.90 -7.66 2.80
N GLU A 207 -3.01 -8.30 3.20
CA GLU A 207 -4.09 -8.62 2.26
C GLU A 207 -4.72 -7.35 1.67
N LEU A 208 -4.90 -6.30 2.46
CA LEU A 208 -5.43 -5.02 1.93
C LEU A 208 -4.42 -4.27 1.04
N GLU A 209 -3.12 -4.35 1.32
CA GLU A 209 -2.08 -3.82 0.41
C GLU A 209 -2.20 -4.50 -0.96
N CYS A 210 -2.26 -5.84 -0.97
CA CYS A 210 -2.44 -6.64 -2.17
C CYS A 210 -3.74 -6.26 -2.90
N ALA A 211 -4.85 -6.26 -2.18
CA ALA A 211 -6.17 -6.05 -2.73
C ALA A 211 -6.34 -4.63 -3.30
N VAL A 212 -5.89 -3.60 -2.59
CA VAL A 212 -5.95 -2.21 -3.07
C VAL A 212 -5.10 -2.04 -4.33
N GLY A 213 -3.87 -2.56 -4.36
CA GLY A 213 -3.03 -2.45 -5.56
C GLY A 213 -3.64 -3.14 -6.77
N ASN A 214 -4.18 -4.36 -6.59
CA ASN A 214 -4.86 -5.10 -7.65
C ASN A 214 -6.18 -4.45 -8.09
N TYR A 215 -6.90 -3.83 -7.17
CA TYR A 215 -8.10 -3.06 -7.48
C TYR A 215 -7.78 -1.81 -8.31
N LEU A 216 -6.70 -1.09 -7.99
CA LEU A 216 -6.24 0.04 -8.78
C LEU A 216 -5.82 -0.39 -10.19
N ILE A 217 -5.12 -1.52 -10.32
CA ILE A 217 -4.79 -2.11 -11.62
C ILE A 217 -6.05 -2.45 -12.42
N SER A 218 -7.06 -3.05 -11.80
CA SER A 218 -8.32 -3.39 -12.48
C SER A 218 -9.10 -2.15 -12.95
N LYS A 219 -8.95 -1.01 -12.24
CA LYS A 219 -9.47 0.31 -12.63
C LYS A 219 -8.58 1.04 -13.65
N GLY A 220 -7.51 0.41 -14.13
CA GLY A 220 -6.61 0.95 -15.15
C GLY A 220 -5.57 1.95 -14.64
N VAL A 221 -5.27 1.95 -13.33
CA VAL A 221 -4.20 2.79 -12.76
C VAL A 221 -2.85 2.11 -12.98
N PRO A 222 -1.91 2.72 -13.73
CA PRO A 222 -0.57 2.18 -13.88
C PRO A 222 0.22 2.32 -12.58
N ILE A 223 0.90 1.26 -12.16
CA ILE A 223 1.75 1.25 -10.95
C ILE A 223 3.19 0.95 -11.35
N ILE A 224 4.12 1.84 -11.03
CA ILE A 224 5.54 1.67 -11.40
C ILE A 224 6.16 0.47 -10.67
N ASP A 225 6.01 0.40 -9.34
CA ASP A 225 6.39 -0.78 -8.56
C ASP A 225 5.27 -1.85 -8.55
N TYR A 226 4.93 -2.35 -9.74
CA TYR A 226 3.74 -3.18 -9.99
C TYR A 226 3.59 -4.42 -9.10
N PHE A 227 4.68 -5.05 -8.67
CA PHE A 227 4.60 -6.33 -7.93
C PHE A 227 4.72 -6.15 -6.42
N SER A 228 5.11 -4.97 -5.92
CA SER A 228 5.48 -4.83 -4.50
C SER A 228 4.29 -5.03 -3.56
N HIS A 229 3.10 -4.56 -3.95
CA HIS A 229 1.89 -4.65 -3.12
C HIS A 229 1.41 -6.09 -2.93
N MET A 230 1.88 -7.04 -3.75
CA MET A 230 1.55 -8.46 -3.65
C MET A 230 2.36 -9.18 -2.55
N GLY A 231 3.28 -8.48 -1.89
CA GLY A 231 4.08 -9.02 -0.78
C GLY A 231 5.33 -9.78 -1.22
N TYR A 232 6.21 -10.08 -0.24
CA TYR A 232 7.52 -10.65 -0.50
C TYR A 232 7.49 -12.15 -0.84
N LYS A 233 6.44 -12.87 -0.42
CA LYS A 233 6.28 -14.31 -0.65
C LYS A 233 5.06 -14.60 -1.52
N TYR A 234 5.15 -15.67 -2.31
CA TYR A 234 4.02 -16.21 -3.05
C TYR A 234 3.57 -17.52 -2.39
N ASP A 235 2.29 -17.59 -2.05
CA ASP A 235 1.70 -18.73 -1.36
C ASP A 235 1.06 -19.67 -2.39
N ILE A 236 1.66 -20.85 -2.61
CA ILE A 236 1.17 -21.86 -3.58
C ILE A 236 -0.23 -22.38 -3.19
N LEU A 237 -0.58 -22.29 -1.90
CA LEU A 237 -1.86 -22.79 -1.37
C LEU A 237 -3.09 -22.01 -1.84
N ALA A 238 -2.92 -20.80 -2.41
CA ALA A 238 -4.04 -19.99 -2.89
C ALA A 238 -4.58 -20.43 -4.28
N GLU A 239 -3.93 -21.37 -4.97
CA GLU A 239 -4.41 -21.87 -6.27
C GLU A 239 -5.28 -23.14 -6.15
N ASN A 240 -5.38 -23.73 -4.96
CA ASN A 240 -6.13 -24.97 -4.70
C ASN A 240 -7.29 -24.79 -3.71
N MET A 241 -7.73 -23.55 -3.44
CA MET A 241 -8.97 -23.25 -2.70
C MET A 241 -9.99 -22.61 -3.62
#